data_AF-A0A1V1SYS4-F1
#
_entry.id   AF-A0A1V1SYS4-F1
#
_cell.length_a   1.000
_cell.length_b   1.000
_cell.length_c   1.000
_cell.angle_alpha   90.00
_cell.angle_beta   90.00
_cell.angle_gamma   90.00
#
_symmetry.space_group_name_H-M   'P 1'
#
loop_
_entity.id
_entity.type
_entity.pdbx_description
1 polymer ?
#
loop_
_entity_poly.entity_id
_entity_poly.type
_entity_poly.pdbx_seq_one_letter_code
_entity_poly.pdbx_strand_id
1 'polypeptide(L)'
;MAPEEYPASPKKVFFFDIDNCLYPASAKVHNRMADLIHDYFEKHLGLSHEEAVKLHSRYYQTYGLAIGGLMRYHDVDPLHFNSEVDDALPLEDLIQPRIDLIRLLQDIDRSKVRLWLFTNAYVNHARRVVKILGVDKMFDGVTYCDYTTLPFVSKPQEEMFAKAMMEAGAHNMEDCYFVGK
;
A
#
# COMPACT_ATOMS: atom_id res chain seq x y z
N MET A 1 -34.72 -15.97 -31.12
CA MET A 1 -34.06 -15.04 -30.18
C MET A 1 -33.90 -15.79 -28.87
N ALA A 2 -32.67 -16.11 -28.49
CA ALA A 2 -32.37 -16.67 -27.17
C ALA A 2 -32.43 -15.53 -26.14
N PRO A 3 -32.81 -15.78 -24.88
CA PRO A 3 -32.71 -14.78 -23.83
C PRO A 3 -31.25 -14.41 -23.63
N GLU A 4 -30.96 -13.12 -23.54
CA GLU A 4 -29.65 -12.59 -23.14
C GLU A 4 -29.26 -13.19 -21.79
N GLU A 5 -28.09 -13.83 -21.73
CA GLU A 5 -27.47 -14.24 -20.48
C GLU A 5 -27.21 -12.98 -19.64
N TYR A 6 -27.92 -12.86 -18.52
CA TYR A 6 -27.62 -11.85 -17.51
C TYR A 6 -26.15 -11.97 -17.08
N PRO A 7 -25.41 -10.86 -16.97
CA PRO A 7 -23.99 -10.91 -16.61
C PRO A 7 -23.84 -11.65 -15.29
N ALA A 8 -22.87 -12.57 -15.24
CA ALA A 8 -22.48 -13.28 -14.03
C ALA A 8 -22.42 -12.29 -12.84
N SER A 9 -22.97 -12.71 -11.69
CA SER A 9 -22.86 -11.96 -10.43
C SER A 9 -21.43 -11.39 -10.29
N PRO A 10 -21.26 -10.10 -9.94
CA PRO A 10 -19.94 -9.48 -9.89
C PRO A 10 -19.01 -10.33 -9.02
N LYS A 11 -17.82 -10.65 -9.54
CA LYS A 11 -16.83 -11.47 -8.82
C LYS A 11 -16.55 -10.84 -7.46
N LYS A 12 -16.47 -11.67 -6.43
CA LYS A 12 -15.99 -11.26 -5.10
C LYS A 12 -14.60 -10.66 -5.21
N VAL A 13 -14.26 -9.73 -4.34
CA VAL A 13 -12.95 -9.07 -4.35
C VAL A 13 -12.19 -9.38 -3.09
N PHE A 14 -10.97 -9.85 -3.24
CA PHE A 14 -10.04 -10.07 -2.15
C PHE A 14 -8.96 -8.99 -2.20
N PHE A 15 -9.02 -8.07 -1.26
CA PHE A 15 -8.06 -6.99 -1.07
C PHE A 15 -6.91 -7.47 -0.19
N PHE A 16 -5.68 -7.20 -0.62
CA PHE A 16 -4.46 -7.56 0.10
C PHE A 16 -3.67 -6.30 0.43
N ASP A 17 -3.39 -6.10 1.71
CA ASP A 17 -2.32 -5.19 2.10
C ASP A 17 -0.96 -5.68 1.59
N ILE A 18 0.02 -4.79 1.53
CA ILE A 18 1.36 -5.09 1.03
C ILE A 18 2.33 -5.22 2.19
N ASP A 19 2.63 -4.09 2.84
CA ASP A 19 3.69 -3.98 3.83
C ASP A 19 3.36 -4.77 5.10
N ASN A 20 4.30 -5.61 5.57
CA ASN A 20 4.08 -6.59 6.65
C ASN A 20 2.94 -7.61 6.42
N CYS A 21 2.37 -7.69 5.21
CA CYS A 21 1.33 -8.65 4.85
C CYS A 21 1.84 -9.66 3.82
N LEU A 22 2.24 -9.21 2.62
CA LEU A 22 2.78 -10.09 1.58
C LEU A 22 4.21 -10.56 1.89
N TYR A 23 4.91 -9.84 2.77
CA TYR A 23 6.18 -10.23 3.35
C TYR A 23 6.13 -10.05 4.87
N PRO A 24 6.89 -10.85 5.64
CA PRO A 24 6.84 -10.79 7.09
C PRO A 24 7.56 -9.53 7.62
N ALA A 25 7.12 -9.04 8.79
CA ALA A 25 7.80 -7.94 9.48
C ALA A 25 9.27 -8.23 9.82
N SER A 26 9.68 -9.50 9.88
CA SER A 26 11.08 -9.91 10.06
C SER A 26 12.01 -9.49 8.90
N ALA A 27 11.46 -9.08 7.75
CA ALA A 27 12.20 -8.47 6.65
C ALA A 27 12.73 -7.05 6.99
N LYS A 28 12.25 -6.44 8.09
CA LYS A 28 12.70 -5.13 8.60
C LYS A 28 12.55 -3.97 7.61
N VAL A 29 11.71 -4.09 6.59
CA VAL A 29 11.42 -3.00 5.63
C VAL A 29 10.93 -1.75 6.36
N HIS A 30 9.99 -1.89 7.30
CA HIS A 30 9.51 -0.76 8.11
C HIS A 30 10.58 -0.11 8.99
N ASN A 31 11.55 -0.89 9.49
CA ASN A 31 12.66 -0.32 10.27
C ASN A 31 13.53 0.56 9.37
N ARG A 32 13.89 0.06 8.19
CA ARG A 32 14.67 0.83 7.20
C ARG A 32 13.89 2.03 6.68
N MET A 33 12.58 1.91 6.53
CA MET A 33 11.70 3.02 6.19
C MET A 33 11.76 4.11 7.26
N ALA A 34 11.65 3.73 8.54
CA ALA A 34 11.72 4.69 9.65
C ALA A 34 13.07 5.42 9.67
N ASP A 35 14.18 4.72 9.45
CA ASP A 35 15.51 5.33 9.35
C ASP A 35 15.54 6.40 8.24
N LEU A 36 15.05 6.08 7.04
CA LEU A 36 15.00 7.04 5.92
C LEU A 36 14.06 8.23 6.17
N ILE A 37 12.93 8.01 6.86
CA ILE A 37 12.03 9.09 7.26
C ILE A 37 12.74 10.04 8.24
N HIS A 38 13.47 9.50 9.21
CA HIS A 38 14.23 10.31 10.17
C HIS A 38 15.33 11.10 9.45
N ASP A 39 16.11 10.44 8.58
CA ASP A 39 17.14 11.10 7.78
C ASP A 39 16.55 12.23 6.92
N TYR A 40 15.38 12.01 6.32
CA TYR A 40 14.67 13.05 5.57
C TYR A 40 14.29 14.24 6.46
N PHE A 41 13.75 13.97 7.66
CA PHE A 41 13.36 15.02 8.60
C PHE A 41 14.57 15.83 9.09
N GLU A 42 15.68 15.17 9.39
CA GLU A 42 16.92 15.85 9.78
C GLU A 42 17.43 16.74 8.63
N LYS A 43 17.53 16.17 7.42
CA LYS A 43 18.09 16.86 6.24
C LYS A 43 17.21 18.00 5.72
N HIS A 44 15.89 17.80 5.66
CA HIS A 44 14.98 18.73 4.99
C HIS A 44 14.17 19.61 5.93
N LEU A 45 13.99 19.21 7.20
CA LEU A 45 13.31 20.04 8.21
C LEU A 45 14.29 20.64 9.23
N GLY A 46 15.59 20.29 9.16
CA GLY A 46 16.62 20.82 10.05
C GLY A 46 16.46 20.36 11.51
N LEU A 47 15.78 19.23 11.71
CA LEU A 47 15.52 18.67 13.03
C LEU A 47 16.73 17.89 13.55
N SER A 48 16.88 17.81 14.87
CA SER A 48 17.74 16.79 15.47
C SER A 48 17.13 15.40 15.32
N HIS A 49 17.95 14.35 15.43
CA HIS A 49 17.48 12.97 15.39
C HIS A 49 16.34 12.70 16.39
N GLU A 50 16.45 13.19 17.62
CA GLU A 50 15.40 13.01 18.64
C GLU A 50 14.08 13.69 18.24
N GLU A 51 14.15 14.89 17.64
CA GLU A 51 12.98 15.61 17.14
C GLU A 51 12.39 14.91 15.92
N ALA A 52 13.21 14.38 15.02
CA ALA A 52 12.78 13.61 13.85
C ALA A 52 12.00 12.36 14.27
N VAL A 53 12.54 11.58 15.22
CA VAL A 53 11.86 10.39 15.78
C VAL A 53 10.53 10.76 16.43
N LYS A 54 10.51 11.83 17.25
CA LYS A 54 9.27 12.31 17.89
C LYS A 54 8.24 12.78 16.87
N LEU A 55 8.67 13.51 15.84
CA LEU A 55 7.79 14.01 14.79
C LEU A 55 7.20 12.85 13.99
N HIS A 56 8.02 11.87 13.61
CA HIS A 56 7.59 10.70 12.87
C HIS A 56 6.55 9.91 13.67
N SER A 57 6.82 9.63 14.95
CA SER A 57 5.86 8.96 15.83
C SER A 57 4.54 9.72 15.92
N ARG A 58 4.57 11.05 16.03
CA ARG A 58 3.36 11.88 16.10
C ARG A 58 2.56 11.81 14.80
N TYR A 59 3.21 11.90 13.64
CA TYR A 59 2.52 11.83 12.36
C TYR A 59 1.96 10.45 12.08
N TYR A 60 2.68 9.39 12.42
CA TYR A 60 2.17 8.04 12.31
C TYR A 60 0.93 7.82 13.19
N GLN A 61 0.94 8.25 14.46
CA GLN A 61 -0.21 8.13 15.37
C GLN A 61 -1.42 8.95 14.92
N THR A 62 -1.21 10.12 14.32
CA THR A 62 -2.29 11.06 14.00
C THR A 62 -2.86 10.83 12.59
N TYR A 63 -2.02 10.50 11.62
CA TYR A 63 -2.36 10.44 10.20
C TYR A 63 -2.16 9.05 9.58
N GLY A 64 -1.64 8.07 10.34
CA GLY A 64 -1.31 6.73 9.85
C GLY A 64 -0.03 6.65 9.01
N LEU A 65 0.43 7.78 8.46
CA LEU A 65 1.63 7.90 7.64
C LEU A 65 2.35 9.23 7.92
N ALA A 66 3.68 9.22 7.84
CA ALA A 66 4.49 10.43 7.96
C ALA A 66 4.08 11.51 6.92
N ILE A 67 3.84 11.09 5.67
CA ILE A 67 3.53 12.00 4.57
C ILE A 67 2.24 12.80 4.80
N GLY A 68 1.22 12.21 5.44
CA GLY A 68 -0.03 12.92 5.75
C GLY A 68 0.18 14.12 6.68
N GLY A 69 1.14 14.02 7.61
CA GLY A 69 1.55 15.14 8.46
C GLY A 69 2.39 16.17 7.69
N LEU A 70 3.34 15.69 6.88
CA LEU A 70 4.17 16.56 6.05
C LEU A 70 3.32 17.43 5.11
N MET A 71 2.44 16.83 4.31
CA MET A 71 1.59 17.55 3.35
C MET A 71 0.69 18.61 4.00
N ARG A 72 0.41 18.48 5.30
CA ARG A 72 -0.50 19.39 6.03
C ARG A 72 0.22 20.53 6.73
N TYR A 73 1.41 20.29 7.26
CA TYR A 73 2.11 21.25 8.13
C TYR A 73 3.46 21.71 7.58
N HIS A 74 3.93 21.11 6.50
CA HIS A 74 5.22 21.41 5.89
C HIS A 74 5.05 21.65 4.40
N ASP A 75 5.79 22.63 3.87
CA ASP A 75 5.88 22.91 2.44
C ASP A 75 6.88 21.94 1.78
N VAL A 76 6.54 20.65 1.84
CA VAL A 76 7.35 19.56 1.29
C VAL A 76 6.63 18.98 0.06
N ASP A 77 7.37 18.83 -1.04
CA ASP A 77 6.89 18.07 -2.18
C ASP A 77 6.73 16.58 -1.79
N PRO A 78 5.50 16.03 -1.81
CA PRO A 78 5.26 14.65 -1.45
C PRO A 78 5.99 13.63 -2.33
N LEU A 79 6.22 13.95 -3.60
CA LEU A 79 6.94 13.06 -4.51
C LEU A 79 8.45 13.10 -4.26
N HIS A 80 8.98 14.25 -3.83
CA HIS A 80 10.36 14.34 -3.37
C HIS A 80 10.57 13.49 -2.10
N PHE A 81 9.66 13.57 -1.13
CA PHE A 81 9.66 12.69 0.03
C PHE A 81 9.62 11.20 -0.37
N ASN A 82 8.70 10.81 -1.26
CA ASN A 82 8.62 9.44 -1.76
C ASN A 82 9.94 8.98 -2.39
N SER A 83 10.60 9.85 -3.15
CA SER A 83 11.85 9.52 -3.85
C SER A 83 13.02 9.23 -2.90
N GLU A 84 13.10 9.94 -1.77
CA GLU A 84 14.18 9.81 -0.77
C GLU A 84 13.84 8.76 0.31
N VAL A 85 12.61 8.24 0.34
CA VAL A 85 12.13 7.31 1.38
C VAL A 85 11.68 5.99 0.76
N ASP A 86 10.46 5.92 0.21
CA ASP A 86 9.88 4.70 -0.36
C ASP A 86 10.72 4.16 -1.53
N ASP A 87 11.07 5.02 -2.50
CA ASP A 87 11.85 4.61 -3.67
C ASP A 87 13.33 4.38 -3.34
N ALA A 88 13.86 5.01 -2.29
CA ALA A 88 15.24 4.85 -1.83
C ALA A 88 15.48 3.55 -1.05
N LEU A 89 14.41 2.83 -0.66
CA LEU A 89 14.57 1.56 0.04
C LEU A 89 15.33 0.52 -0.81
N PRO A 90 16.34 -0.16 -0.23
CA PRO A 90 17.03 -1.29 -0.86
C PRO A 90 16.18 -2.56 -0.73
N LEU A 91 14.98 -2.57 -1.32
CA LEU A 91 14.02 -3.67 -1.19
C LEU A 91 14.59 -5.02 -1.62
N GLU A 92 15.45 -5.01 -2.64
CA GLU A 92 16.09 -6.20 -3.22
C GLU A 92 17.02 -6.91 -2.21
N ASP A 93 17.52 -6.20 -1.20
CA ASP A 93 18.33 -6.76 -0.12
C ASP A 93 17.48 -7.23 1.07
N LEU A 94 16.24 -6.74 1.18
CA LEU A 94 15.36 -6.94 2.34
C LEU A 94 14.30 -8.02 2.13
N ILE A 95 13.78 -8.13 0.90
CA ILE A 95 12.74 -9.09 0.54
C ILE A 95 13.17 -9.94 -0.65
N GLN A 96 12.64 -11.16 -0.72
CA GLN A 96 13.00 -12.17 -1.71
C GLN A 96 11.72 -12.83 -2.24
N PRO A 97 11.76 -13.50 -3.40
CA PRO A 97 10.63 -14.28 -3.91
C PRO A 97 10.07 -15.26 -2.87
N ARG A 98 8.74 -15.32 -2.76
CA ARG A 98 8.04 -16.13 -1.75
C ARG A 98 7.24 -17.24 -2.42
N ILE A 99 7.85 -18.42 -2.55
CA ILE A 99 7.24 -19.59 -3.22
C ILE A 99 5.93 -20.04 -2.57
N ASP A 100 5.83 -19.94 -1.24
CA ASP A 100 4.61 -20.27 -0.50
C ASP A 100 3.48 -19.27 -0.79
N LEU A 101 3.79 -17.97 -0.87
CA LEU A 101 2.82 -16.95 -1.30
C LEU A 101 2.37 -17.18 -2.75
N ILE A 102 3.31 -17.44 -3.66
CA ILE A 102 3.02 -17.73 -5.07
C ILE A 102 2.05 -18.91 -5.19
N ARG A 103 2.31 -20.01 -4.47
CA ARG A 103 1.42 -21.19 -4.46
C ARG A 103 0.05 -20.86 -3.89
N LEU A 104 0.00 -20.15 -2.76
CA LEU A 104 -1.26 -19.74 -2.14
C LEU A 104 -2.12 -18.93 -3.11
N LEU A 105 -1.54 -17.96 -3.82
CA LEU A 105 -2.26 -17.13 -4.77
C LEU A 105 -2.66 -17.91 -6.04
N GLN A 106 -1.85 -18.88 -6.48
CA GLN A 106 -2.18 -19.77 -7.60
C GLN A 106 -3.35 -20.72 -7.30
N ASP A 107 -3.50 -21.13 -6.04
CA ASP A 107 -4.59 -22.01 -5.60
C ASP A 107 -5.95 -21.30 -5.53
N ILE A 108 -5.99 -19.96 -5.65
CA ILE A 108 -7.23 -19.19 -5.65
C ILE A 108 -7.93 -19.30 -7.01
N ASP A 109 -9.21 -19.69 -6.99
CA ASP A 109 -10.06 -19.73 -8.17
C ASP A 109 -10.41 -18.30 -8.67
N ARG A 110 -9.56 -17.78 -9.57
CA ARG A 110 -9.72 -16.46 -10.20
C ARG A 110 -10.96 -16.34 -11.11
N SER A 111 -11.69 -17.43 -11.37
CA SER A 111 -12.99 -17.36 -12.04
C SER A 111 -14.08 -16.80 -11.11
N LYS A 112 -13.94 -16.99 -9.79
CA LYS A 112 -14.90 -16.57 -8.76
C LYS A 112 -14.48 -15.30 -8.01
N VAL A 113 -13.17 -15.07 -7.89
CA VAL A 113 -12.60 -14.00 -7.07
C VAL A 113 -11.62 -13.15 -7.89
N ARG A 114 -11.63 -11.85 -7.65
CA ARG A 114 -10.64 -10.87 -8.11
C ARG A 114 -9.63 -10.62 -7.00
N LEU A 115 -8.34 -10.59 -7.32
CA LEU A 115 -7.30 -10.26 -6.35
C LEU A 115 -6.85 -8.81 -6.56
N TRP A 116 -6.86 -8.01 -5.50
CA TRP A 116 -6.59 -6.58 -5.58
C TRP A 116 -5.60 -6.15 -4.52
N LEU A 117 -4.58 -5.38 -4.88
CA LEU A 117 -3.65 -4.81 -3.92
C LEU A 117 -4.27 -3.55 -3.30
N PHE A 118 -4.14 -3.38 -1.99
CA PHE A 118 -4.68 -2.24 -1.26
C PHE A 118 -3.70 -1.74 -0.20
N THR A 119 -2.86 -0.77 -0.56
CA THR A 119 -1.75 -0.27 0.26
C THR A 119 -1.88 1.21 0.61
N ASN A 120 -1.22 1.59 1.70
CA ASN A 120 -1.02 2.97 2.10
C ASN A 120 0.25 3.61 1.47
N ALA A 121 1.11 2.82 0.83
CA ALA A 121 2.28 3.32 0.12
C ALA A 121 1.90 3.94 -1.24
N TYR A 122 2.86 4.64 -1.87
CA TYR A 122 2.72 5.09 -3.26
C TYR A 122 2.87 3.93 -4.26
N VAL A 123 2.43 4.13 -5.50
CA VAL A 123 2.35 3.07 -6.51
C VAL A 123 3.71 2.47 -6.89
N ASN A 124 4.80 3.24 -6.84
CA ASN A 124 6.13 2.78 -7.20
C ASN A 124 6.60 1.67 -6.25
N HIS A 125 6.49 1.91 -4.94
CA HIS A 125 6.81 0.93 -3.90
C HIS A 125 5.97 -0.33 -4.04
N ALA A 126 4.65 -0.19 -4.19
CA ALA A 126 3.73 -1.32 -4.37
C ALA A 126 4.17 -2.23 -5.53
N ARG A 127 4.47 -1.64 -6.69
CA ARG A 127 4.93 -2.36 -7.89
C ARG A 127 6.29 -3.02 -7.69
N ARG A 128 7.23 -2.36 -7.02
CA ARG A 128 8.55 -2.93 -6.70
C ARG A 128 8.41 -4.16 -5.81
N VAL A 129 7.64 -4.07 -4.73
CA VAL A 129 7.44 -5.18 -3.80
C VAL A 129 6.87 -6.41 -4.52
N VAL A 130 5.74 -6.27 -5.22
CA VAL A 130 5.11 -7.44 -5.86
C VAL A 130 5.96 -8.05 -6.98
N LYS A 131 6.78 -7.23 -7.65
CA LYS A 131 7.75 -7.72 -8.63
C LYS A 131 8.86 -8.55 -7.97
N ILE A 132 9.43 -8.08 -6.86
CA ILE A 132 10.47 -8.82 -6.12
C ILE A 132 9.90 -10.12 -5.54
N LEU A 133 8.67 -10.07 -5.02
CA LEU A 133 8.00 -11.25 -4.46
C LEU A 133 7.59 -12.28 -5.54
N GLY A 134 7.54 -11.88 -6.81
CA GLY A 134 7.18 -12.74 -7.95
C GLY A 134 5.66 -12.93 -8.13
N VAL A 135 4.85 -11.97 -7.67
CA VAL A 135 3.38 -12.05 -7.65
C VAL A 135 2.70 -10.90 -8.40
N ASP A 136 3.45 -10.06 -9.11
CA ASP A 136 2.97 -8.90 -9.86
C ASP A 136 1.83 -9.22 -10.84
N LYS A 137 1.89 -10.38 -11.51
CA LYS A 137 0.89 -10.84 -12.49
C LYS A 137 -0.32 -11.55 -11.86
N MET A 138 -0.32 -11.74 -10.54
CA MET A 138 -1.38 -12.46 -9.83
C MET A 138 -2.52 -11.54 -9.38
N PHE A 139 -2.26 -10.23 -9.30
CA PHE A 139 -3.25 -9.22 -8.92
C PHE A 139 -3.84 -8.53 -10.16
N ASP A 140 -5.13 -8.22 -10.09
CA ASP A 140 -5.89 -7.57 -11.17
C ASP A 140 -5.76 -6.04 -11.15
N GLY A 141 -5.26 -5.47 -10.05
CA GLY A 141 -5.04 -4.04 -9.89
C GLY A 141 -4.50 -3.66 -8.52
N VAL A 142 -4.31 -2.36 -8.32
CA VAL A 142 -3.79 -1.77 -7.09
C VAL A 142 -4.50 -0.46 -6.77
N THR A 143 -5.01 -0.37 -5.55
CA THR A 143 -5.37 0.88 -4.90
C THR A 143 -4.24 1.27 -3.96
N TYR A 144 -3.71 2.47 -4.15
CA TYR A 144 -2.59 3.03 -3.39
C TYR A 144 -2.96 4.45 -2.92
N CYS A 145 -2.22 4.97 -1.94
CA CYS A 145 -2.33 6.37 -1.55
C CYS A 145 -1.68 7.24 -2.61
N ASP A 146 -2.46 8.04 -3.32
CA ASP A 146 -1.90 8.98 -4.28
C ASP A 146 -1.44 10.26 -3.56
N TYR A 147 -0.12 10.41 -3.43
CA TYR A 147 0.45 11.55 -2.70
C TYR A 147 0.28 12.89 -3.45
N THR A 148 -0.20 12.86 -4.70
CA THR A 148 -0.41 14.07 -5.53
C THR A 148 -1.85 14.59 -5.50
N THR A 149 -2.78 13.82 -4.92
CA THR A 149 -4.21 14.16 -4.91
C THR A 149 -4.64 14.70 -3.54
N LEU A 150 -5.48 15.74 -3.55
CA LEU A 150 -6.14 16.29 -2.36
C LEU A 150 -7.67 16.15 -2.49
N PRO A 151 -8.37 15.72 -1.42
CA PRO A 151 -7.84 15.37 -0.11
C PRO A 151 -6.99 14.08 -0.14
N PHE A 152 -5.90 14.07 0.65
CA PHE A 152 -5.10 12.88 0.85
C PHE A 152 -5.90 11.84 1.64
N VAL A 153 -6.06 10.64 1.08
CA VAL A 153 -6.82 9.54 1.68
C VAL A 153 -5.93 8.32 1.89
N SER A 154 -6.05 7.71 3.07
CA SER A 154 -5.31 6.51 3.46
C SER A 154 -6.13 5.63 4.40
N LYS A 155 -5.82 4.34 4.49
CA LYS A 155 -6.38 3.48 5.54
C LYS A 155 -6.01 4.06 6.92
N PRO A 156 -6.91 4.04 7.91
CA PRO A 156 -8.20 3.34 7.93
C PRO A 156 -9.43 4.20 7.53
N GLN A 157 -9.26 5.32 6.83
CA GLN A 157 -10.37 6.21 6.46
C GLN A 157 -11.38 5.51 5.54
N GLU A 158 -12.68 5.72 5.77
CA GLU A 158 -13.76 5.09 4.99
C GLU A 158 -13.66 5.43 3.49
N GLU A 159 -13.23 6.65 3.17
CA GLU A 159 -13.02 7.13 1.80
C GLU A 159 -11.98 6.30 1.05
N MET A 160 -10.94 5.82 1.74
CA MET A 160 -9.90 4.98 1.13
C MET A 160 -10.43 3.56 0.83
N PHE A 161 -11.32 3.02 1.68
CA PHE A 161 -12.02 1.76 1.39
C PHE A 161 -13.04 1.92 0.25
N ALA A 162 -13.81 3.00 0.23
CA ALA A 162 -14.73 3.31 -0.85
C ALA A 162 -13.99 3.45 -2.19
N LYS A 163 -12.83 4.13 -2.20
CA LYS A 163 -11.93 4.19 -3.36
C LYS A 163 -11.50 2.79 -3.83
N ALA A 164 -11.05 1.94 -2.91
CA ALA A 164 -10.62 0.58 -3.24
C ALA A 164 -11.74 -0.26 -3.86
N MET A 165 -12.94 -0.20 -3.27
CA MET A 165 -14.13 -0.89 -3.79
C MET A 165 -14.48 -0.42 -5.20
N MET A 166 -14.54 0.90 -5.42
CA MET A 166 -14.83 1.48 -6.72
C MET A 166 -13.81 1.06 -7.78
N GLU A 167 -12.51 1.17 -7.48
CA GLU A 167 -11.44 0.81 -8.42
C GLU A 167 -11.40 -0.69 -8.75
N ALA A 168 -11.70 -1.54 -7.76
CA ALA A 168 -11.77 -2.99 -7.96
C ALA A 168 -13.08 -3.47 -8.62
N GLY A 169 -14.08 -2.59 -8.75
CA GLY A 169 -15.41 -2.94 -9.26
C GLY A 169 -16.29 -3.71 -8.27
N ALA A 170 -16.07 -3.53 -6.96
CA ALA A 170 -16.92 -4.09 -5.91
C ALA A 170 -18.05 -3.11 -5.58
N HIS A 171 -19.30 -3.60 -5.63
CA HIS A 171 -20.48 -2.79 -5.34
C HIS A 171 -21.02 -2.97 -3.92
N ASN A 172 -20.82 -4.15 -3.33
CA ASN A 172 -21.28 -4.48 -1.98
C ASN A 172 -20.10 -4.85 -1.08
N MET A 173 -20.15 -4.39 0.18
CA MET A 173 -19.13 -4.71 1.18
C MET A 173 -19.12 -6.21 1.53
N GLU A 174 -20.26 -6.90 1.45
CA GLU A 174 -20.38 -8.35 1.72
C GLU A 174 -19.62 -9.23 0.72
N ASP A 175 -19.30 -8.68 -0.46
CA ASP A 175 -18.51 -9.35 -1.49
C ASP A 175 -17.00 -9.05 -1.37
N CYS A 176 -16.62 -8.23 -0.38
CA CYS A 176 -15.25 -7.80 -0.14
C CYS A 176 -14.63 -8.57 1.02
N TYR A 177 -13.43 -9.09 0.79
CA TYR A 177 -12.58 -9.72 1.80
C TYR A 177 -11.29 -8.92 1.89
N PHE A 178 -10.76 -8.71 3.10
CA PHE A 178 -9.53 -7.97 3.31
C PHE A 178 -8.52 -8.82 4.08
N VAL A 179 -7.31 -8.97 3.52
CA VAL A 179 -6.14 -9.55 4.18
C VAL A 179 -5.20 -8.40 4.51
N GLY A 180 -4.99 -8.14 5.78
CA GLY A 180 -4.09 -7.11 6.28
C GLY A 180 -3.65 -7.43 7.71
N LYS A 181 -2.66 -6.69 8.21
CA LYS A 181 -2.20 -6.78 9.59
C LYS A 181 -2.86 -5.73 10.46
#